data_AF-A0A9E0YS90-F1
#
_entry.id   AF-A0A9E0YS90-F1
#
_cell.length_a   1.000
_cell.length_b   1.000
_cell.length_c   1.000
_cell.angle_alpha   90.00
_cell.angle_beta   90.00
_cell.angle_gamma   90.00
#
_symmetry.space_group_name_H-M   'P 1'
#
loop_
_entity.id
_entity.type
_entity.pdbx_description
1 polymer ?
#
loop_
_entity_poly.entity_id
_entity_poly.type
_entity_poly.pdbx_seq_one_letter_code
_entity_poly.pdbx_strand_id
1 'polypeptide(L)'
;MKLFKESEMFRNSLKSIALTAFLLTTGSVAADVLLIEEVRERMQRDLPANGLTKSEVEQRYGTPNTRRAPVGEPPIARWVYDEYSVYFEHDLVIESVLHRGAVLSAHNAER
;
A
#
# COMPACT_ATOMS: atom_id res chain seq x y z
N MET A 1 -4.83 -64.08 13.96
CA MET A 1 -5.22 -62.68 14.29
C MET A 1 -4.05 -61.89 14.91
N LYS A 2 -2.87 -61.85 14.28
CA LYS A 2 -1.72 -61.02 14.72
C LYS A 2 -1.15 -60.12 13.60
N LEU A 3 -1.41 -60.46 12.34
CA LEU A 3 -0.88 -59.74 11.17
C LEU A 3 -1.64 -58.45 10.80
N PHE A 4 -2.81 -58.18 11.39
CA PHE A 4 -3.61 -56.99 11.08
C PHE A 4 -3.29 -55.78 12.00
N LYS A 5 -2.51 -55.98 13.08
CA LYS A 5 -2.25 -54.95 14.11
C LYS A 5 -0.94 -54.18 13.93
N GLU A 6 0.04 -54.76 13.22
CA GLU A 6 1.34 -54.12 12.92
C GLU A 6 1.23 -53.02 11.86
N SER A 7 0.36 -53.22 10.86
CA SER A 7 0.11 -52.22 9.80
C SER A 7 -0.56 -50.94 10.34
N GLU A 8 -1.41 -51.08 11.36
CA GLU A 8 -2.05 -49.96 12.08
C GLU A 8 -1.05 -49.18 12.94
N MET A 9 -0.16 -49.86 13.67
CA MET A 9 0.89 -49.21 14.46
C MET A 9 1.90 -48.46 13.59
N PHE A 10 2.31 -49.04 12.45
CA PHE A 10 3.22 -48.38 11.50
C PHE A 10 2.57 -47.15 10.85
N ARG A 11 1.29 -47.26 10.45
CA ARG A 11 0.50 -46.12 9.93
C ARG A 11 0.32 -45.00 10.95
N ASN A 12 0.11 -45.33 12.22
CA ASN A 12 -0.07 -44.31 13.25
C ASN A 12 1.25 -43.64 13.63
N SER A 13 2.37 -44.37 13.60
CA SER A 13 3.70 -43.81 13.81
C SER A 13 4.13 -42.88 12.66
N LEU A 14 3.81 -43.21 11.40
CA LEU A 14 4.01 -42.32 10.26
C LEU A 14 3.19 -41.02 10.36
N LYS A 15 1.94 -41.10 10.86
CA LYS A 15 1.10 -39.90 11.08
C LYS A 15 1.69 -38.98 12.15
N SER A 16 2.31 -39.53 13.20
CA SER A 16 2.94 -38.76 14.27
C SER A 16 4.18 -38.01 13.80
N ILE A 17 5.01 -38.61 12.95
CA ILE A 17 6.22 -37.98 12.40
C ILE A 17 5.83 -36.82 11.45
N ALA A 18 4.79 -37.01 10.64
CA ALA A 18 4.27 -35.98 9.75
C ALA A 18 3.73 -34.76 10.52
N LEU A 19 3.14 -34.96 11.71
CA LEU A 19 2.60 -33.88 12.52
C LEU A 19 3.71 -33.02 13.16
N THR A 20 4.81 -33.63 13.61
CA THR A 20 5.94 -32.91 14.24
C THR A 20 6.76 -32.12 13.21
N ALA A 21 6.90 -32.62 11.98
CA ALA A 21 7.59 -31.90 10.89
C ALA A 21 6.82 -30.63 10.46
N PHE A 22 5.50 -30.60 10.63
CA PHE A 22 4.68 -29.45 10.30
C PHE A 22 4.78 -28.30 11.33
N LEU A 23 5.21 -28.58 12.57
CA LEU A 23 5.32 -27.55 13.61
C LEU A 23 6.58 -26.65 13.50
N LEU A 24 7.56 -27.00 12.66
CA LEU A 24 8.85 -26.31 12.58
C LEU A 24 8.92 -25.21 11.52
N THR A 25 7.83 -24.96 10.78
CA THR A 25 7.78 -23.90 9.76
C THR A 25 7.15 -22.62 10.30
N THR A 26 7.72 -22.03 11.35
CA THR A 26 7.36 -20.64 11.74
C THR A 26 8.17 -19.68 10.87
N GLY A 27 7.62 -19.34 9.70
CA GLY A 27 8.17 -18.28 8.87
C GLY A 27 8.07 -16.91 9.57
N SER A 28 9.08 -16.05 9.39
CA SER A 28 8.99 -14.66 9.82
C SER A 28 7.93 -13.93 8.99
N VAL A 29 6.91 -13.39 9.64
CA VAL A 29 5.93 -12.50 9.01
C VAL A 29 6.49 -11.08 9.10
N ALA A 30 6.88 -10.50 7.97
CA ALA A 30 7.07 -9.06 7.85
C ALA A 30 5.71 -8.45 7.52
N ALA A 31 5.12 -7.75 8.50
CA ALA A 31 3.88 -7.01 8.30
C ALA A 31 4.19 -5.52 8.22
N ASP A 32 3.91 -4.91 7.06
CA ASP A 32 4.09 -3.48 6.86
C ASP A 32 2.89 -2.70 7.41
N VAL A 33 3.16 -1.74 8.30
CA VAL A 33 2.18 -0.75 8.78
C VAL A 33 2.51 0.60 8.16
N LEU A 34 2.13 0.81 6.90
CA LEU A 34 2.44 2.05 6.16
C LEU A 34 1.40 3.17 6.36
N LEU A 35 0.22 2.86 6.89
CA LEU A 35 -0.89 3.81 6.99
C LEU A 35 -0.58 4.99 7.93
N ILE A 36 0.09 4.73 9.06
CA ILE A 36 0.41 5.81 10.01
C ILE A 36 1.52 6.74 9.49
N GLU A 37 2.47 6.17 8.75
CA GLU A 37 3.59 6.91 8.18
C GLU A 37 3.13 7.80 7.03
N GLU A 38 2.28 7.30 6.13
CA GLU A 38 1.69 8.09 5.05
C GLU A 38 0.93 9.30 5.58
N VAL A 39 0.14 9.15 6.65
CA VAL A 39 -0.57 10.25 7.27
C VAL A 39 0.39 11.28 7.86
N ARG A 40 1.46 10.83 8.53
CA ARG A 40 2.49 11.72 9.09
C ARG A 40 3.19 12.51 7.98
N GLU A 41 3.64 11.84 6.93
CA GLU A 41 4.28 12.45 5.76
C GLU A 41 3.37 13.48 5.08
N ARG A 42 2.10 13.14 4.89
CA ARG A 42 1.12 14.05 4.30
C ARG A 42 0.93 15.31 5.14
N MET A 43 0.96 15.20 6.47
CA MET A 43 0.82 16.34 7.38
C MET A 43 2.05 17.25 7.41
N GLN A 44 3.23 16.72 7.06
CA GLN A 44 4.47 17.49 7.02
C GLN A 44 4.72 18.18 5.67
N ARG A 45 4.08 17.73 4.60
CA ARG A 45 4.25 18.27 3.24
C ARG A 45 3.25 19.37 2.93
N ASP A 46 3.71 20.39 2.20
CA ASP A 46 2.84 21.40 1.58
C ASP A 46 2.22 20.81 0.32
N LEU A 47 0.98 20.34 0.43
CA LEU A 47 0.23 19.71 -0.66
C LEU A 47 -0.99 20.57 -1.03
N PRO A 48 -1.41 20.54 -2.31
CA PRO A 48 -2.66 21.16 -2.72
C PRO A 48 -3.83 20.72 -1.84
N ALA A 49 -4.42 21.67 -1.12
CA ALA A 49 -5.57 21.44 -0.27
C ALA A 49 -6.85 21.30 -1.11
N ASN A 50 -7.85 20.63 -0.53
CA ASN A 50 -9.17 20.47 -1.14
C ASN A 50 -9.81 21.83 -1.43
N GLY A 51 -10.45 21.94 -2.60
CA GLY A 51 -11.13 23.15 -3.06
C GLY A 51 -10.27 24.16 -3.82
N LEU A 52 -8.96 23.96 -3.95
CA LEU A 52 -8.13 24.80 -4.84
C LEU A 52 -8.49 24.55 -6.31
N THR A 53 -8.46 25.59 -7.14
CA THR A 53 -8.61 25.49 -8.59
C THR A 53 -7.35 24.97 -9.25
N LYS A 54 -7.44 24.40 -10.46
CA LYS A 54 -6.26 24.00 -11.25
C LYS A 54 -5.27 25.15 -11.44
N SER A 55 -5.78 26.36 -11.65
CA SER A 55 -4.94 27.56 -11.81
C SER A 55 -4.18 27.91 -10.53
N GLU A 56 -4.84 27.84 -9.37
CA GLU A 56 -4.18 28.10 -8.08
C GLU A 56 -3.14 27.03 -7.76
N VAL A 57 -3.43 25.77 -8.11
CA VAL A 57 -2.46 24.67 -7.95
C VAL A 57 -1.23 24.91 -8.81
N GLU A 58 -1.40 25.23 -10.10
CA GLU A 58 -0.26 25.47 -10.99
C GLU A 58 0.54 26.71 -10.58
N GLN A 59 -0.14 27.76 -10.11
CA GLN A 59 0.52 28.98 -9.64
C GLN A 59 1.38 28.74 -8.39
N ARG A 60 0.91 27.93 -7.44
CA ARG A 60 1.60 27.70 -6.16
C ARG A 60 2.60 26.55 -6.20
N TYR A 61 2.26 25.46 -6.86
CA TYR A 61 3.02 24.21 -6.86
C TYR A 61 3.74 23.93 -8.19
N GLY A 62 3.54 24.77 -9.19
CA GLY A 62 4.14 24.63 -10.51
C GLY A 62 3.40 23.67 -11.44
N THR A 63 3.91 23.55 -12.66
CA THR A 63 3.32 22.71 -13.70
C THR A 63 3.54 21.22 -13.38
N PRO A 64 2.50 20.37 -13.48
CA PRO A 64 2.65 18.94 -13.26
C PRO A 64 3.45 18.25 -14.36
N ASN A 65 4.12 17.14 -14.01
CA ASN A 65 4.82 16.27 -14.96
C ASN A 65 3.88 15.64 -15.99
N THR A 66 2.64 15.33 -15.58
CA THR A 66 1.65 14.74 -16.48
C THR A 66 0.25 15.17 -16.10
N ARG A 67 -0.55 15.56 -17.10
CA ARG A 67 -2.00 15.78 -16.96
C ARG A 67 -2.76 14.61 -17.59
N ARG A 68 -3.52 13.87 -16.79
CA ARG A 68 -4.42 12.82 -17.26
C ARG A 68 -5.81 13.42 -17.47
N ALA A 69 -6.37 13.16 -18.65
CA ALA A 69 -7.71 13.60 -19.03
C ALA A 69 -8.76 13.07 -18.03
N PRO A 70 -9.85 13.82 -17.82
CA PRO A 70 -10.92 13.40 -16.93
C PRO A 70 -11.61 12.12 -17.42
N VAL A 71 -12.08 11.30 -16.48
CA VAL A 71 -12.89 10.11 -16.75
C VAL A 71 -14.11 10.08 -15.81
N GLY A 72 -15.21 9.49 -16.28
CA GLY A 72 -16.43 9.29 -15.49
C GLY A 72 -17.35 10.50 -15.41
N GLU A 73 -18.43 10.33 -14.63
CA GLU A 73 -19.40 11.36 -14.25
C GLU A 73 -19.66 11.23 -12.73
N PRO A 74 -19.29 12.22 -11.89
CA PRO A 74 -18.65 13.48 -12.26
C PRO A 74 -17.23 13.27 -12.83
N PRO A 75 -16.73 14.17 -13.69
CA PRO A 75 -15.46 13.99 -14.37
C PRO A 75 -14.28 14.21 -13.43
N ILE A 76 -13.48 13.16 -13.23
CA ILE A 76 -12.28 13.21 -12.38
C ILE A 76 -11.01 13.24 -13.22
N ALA A 77 -10.29 14.36 -13.18
CA ALA A 77 -8.96 14.51 -13.78
C ALA A 77 -7.86 14.24 -12.75
N ARG A 78 -6.67 13.86 -13.22
CA ARG A 78 -5.51 13.64 -12.35
C ARG A 78 -4.28 14.34 -12.90
N TRP A 79 -3.64 15.15 -12.07
CA TRP A 79 -2.31 15.69 -12.35
C TRP A 79 -1.27 14.96 -11.52
N VAL A 80 -0.11 14.70 -12.11
CA VAL A 80 0.97 13.91 -11.50
C VAL A 80 2.20 14.80 -11.33
N TYR A 81 2.69 14.89 -10.10
CA TYR A 81 3.97 15.48 -9.72
C TYR A 81 4.98 14.36 -9.39
N ASP A 82 6.20 14.68 -8.99
CA ASP A 82 7.23 13.64 -8.75
C ASP A 82 6.82 12.68 -7.63
N GLU A 83 6.37 13.23 -6.50
CA GLU A 83 6.13 12.48 -5.27
C GLU A 83 4.65 12.31 -4.91
N TYR A 84 3.74 12.95 -5.65
CA TYR A 84 2.31 12.91 -5.37
C TYR A 84 1.46 13.16 -6.61
N SER A 85 0.18 12.83 -6.50
CA SER A 85 -0.84 13.10 -7.53
C SER A 85 -1.97 13.94 -6.93
N VAL A 86 -2.49 14.87 -7.73
CA VAL A 86 -3.63 15.73 -7.37
C VAL A 86 -4.82 15.33 -8.22
N TYR A 87 -5.94 15.05 -7.56
CA TYR A 87 -7.20 14.69 -8.20
C TYR A 87 -8.13 15.88 -8.20
N PHE A 88 -8.80 16.10 -9.34
CA PHE A 88 -9.72 17.21 -9.54
C PHE A 88 -11.07 16.69 -10.00
N GLU A 89 -12.13 17.15 -9.36
CA GLU A 89 -13.47 17.10 -9.93
C GLU A 89 -13.74 18.44 -10.62
N HIS A 90 -14.07 18.41 -11.92
CA HIS A 90 -14.11 19.61 -12.76
C HIS A 90 -12.80 20.41 -12.66
N ASP A 91 -12.81 21.53 -11.93
CA ASP A 91 -11.66 22.42 -11.73
C ASP A 91 -11.11 22.40 -10.30
N LEU A 92 -11.81 21.76 -9.35
CA LEU A 92 -11.48 21.83 -7.93
C LEU A 92 -10.73 20.58 -7.46
N VAL A 93 -9.70 20.78 -6.65
CA VAL A 93 -9.00 19.69 -5.96
C VAL A 93 -9.97 18.96 -5.04
N ILE A 94 -10.00 17.64 -5.16
CA ILE A 94 -10.73 16.75 -4.25
C ILE A 94 -9.81 15.94 -3.34
N GLU A 95 -8.57 15.68 -3.75
CA GLU A 95 -7.57 15.01 -2.91
C GLU A 95 -6.14 15.13 -3.49
N SER A 96 -5.14 15.12 -2.60
CA SER A 96 -3.72 15.02 -2.93
C SER A 96 -3.13 13.75 -2.29
N VAL A 97 -2.65 12.82 -3.13
CA VAL A 97 -2.21 11.48 -2.70
C VAL A 97 -0.71 11.31 -2.91
N LEU A 98 0.02 10.93 -1.86
CA LEU A 98 1.45 10.63 -1.95
C LEU A 98 1.69 9.34 -2.75
N HIS A 99 2.74 9.34 -3.56
CA HIS A 99 3.23 8.13 -4.20
C HIS A 99 3.88 7.22 -3.16
N ARG A 100 3.66 5.91 -3.27
CA ARG A 100 4.27 4.92 -2.35
C ARG A 100 5.78 5.07 -2.22
N GLY A 101 6.48 5.37 -3.32
CA GLY A 101 7.93 5.56 -3.30
C GLY A 101 8.37 6.76 -2.46
N ALA A 102 7.56 7.82 -2.41
CA ALA A 102 7.84 9.00 -1.59
C ALA A 102 7.73 8.67 -0.09
N VAL A 103 6.66 7.96 0.30
CA VAL A 103 6.45 7.54 1.70
C VAL A 103 7.55 6.58 2.17
N LEU A 104 7.93 5.61 1.35
CA LEU A 104 9.00 4.65 1.70
C LEU A 104 10.37 5.31 1.83
N SER A 105 10.65 6.30 0.97
CA SER A 105 11.92 7.04 1.02
C SER A 105 12.04 7.85 2.31
N ALA A 106 10.95 8.45 2.77
CA ALA A 106 10.91 9.16 4.04
C ALA A 106 11.08 8.23 5.24
N HIS A 107 10.34 7.11 5.30
CA HIS A 107 10.48 6.12 6.37
C HIS A 107 11.92 5.60 6.54
N ASN A 108 12.59 5.31 5.42
CA ASN A 108 13.97 4.82 5.45
C ASN A 108 14.99 5.88 5.88
N ALA A 109 14.67 7.17 5.72
CA ALA A 109 15.53 8.27 6.15
C ALA A 109 15.46 8.52 7.67
N GLU A 110 14.36 8.12 8.33
CA GLU A 110 14.19 8.25 9.79
C GLU A 110 14.77 7.07 10.59
N ARG A 111 15.34 6.06 9.92
CA ARG A 111 16.01 4.89 10.54
C ARG A 111 17.52 5.06 10.62
#